data_AF-A0A1G7ZBD3-F1
#
_entry.id   AF-A0A1G7ZBD3-F1
#
_cell.length_a   1.000
_cell.length_b   1.000
_cell.length_c   1.000
_cell.angle_alpha   90.00
_cell.angle_beta   90.00
_cell.angle_gamma   90.00
#
_symmetry.space_group_name_H-M   'P 1'
#
loop_
_entity.id
_entity.type
_entity.pdbx_description
1 polymer ?
#
loop_
_entity_poly.entity_id
_entity_poly.type
_entity_poly.pdbx_seq_one_letter_code
_entity_poly.pdbx_strand_id
1 'polypeptide(L)'
;MKDTTKTLSSGPTYKAAGKVATIIERHFRHFHAKALADNNEIDLAPTPSCTTIESLIDISFWASLRREEGFSPKFTLAFLPPEAAGQPLLFGGKIKLAPNILTKFASAVQQPGIHLGIWIEDDELYIWGTTLAIPAYCFVLEVIEPGLLVIKHRRVEGFGKFVNIAILKGDDIKVVDEHGSSISDCPNVLSAMLDFTLPSLWNDPVNVLVQLATSMQAHKRGGILLVVPSGNEEWRESIITPISYPVDPPFSGLTDLMIHEGIDRYHTSWQEKMRRAVDTIGGLTSIDGATLINDKHELLAFGAKIGRAAKSSPVEEIVVTEPIVGCSTRVIHPAQNGGTRHLAAAQFVFDQKDALALVASQDGRFTVFAWSPVVGMVHAHQIDILLL
;
A
#
# COMPACT_ATOMS: atom_id res chain seq x y z
N MET A 1 26.52 48.31 -16.94
CA MET A 1 26.52 46.85 -16.72
C MET A 1 25.78 46.59 -15.43
N LYS A 2 24.51 46.17 -15.51
CA LYS A 2 23.69 45.88 -14.34
C LYS A 2 23.97 44.45 -13.89
N ASP A 3 24.37 44.37 -12.63
CA ASP A 3 24.48 43.21 -11.78
C ASP A 3 23.29 42.26 -11.95
N THR A 4 23.55 40.97 -12.13
CA THR A 4 22.50 39.93 -12.21
C THR A 4 22.90 38.73 -11.36
N THR A 5 23.24 38.96 -10.10
CA THR A 5 23.24 37.93 -9.07
C THR A 5 21.79 37.72 -8.60
N LYS A 6 21.06 36.84 -9.29
CA LYS A 6 19.77 36.33 -8.83
C LYS A 6 20.03 35.23 -7.81
N THR A 7 20.17 35.60 -6.54
CA THR A 7 20.04 34.71 -5.39
C THR A 7 18.60 34.21 -5.33
N LEU A 8 18.32 33.03 -5.87
CA LEU A 8 17.07 32.31 -5.62
C LEU A 8 17.24 31.48 -4.34
N SER A 9 17.14 32.12 -3.18
CA SER A 9 16.65 31.42 -1.98
C SER A 9 15.12 31.43 -2.03
N SER A 10 14.55 30.77 -3.04
CA SER A 10 13.10 30.60 -3.11
C SER A 10 12.72 29.43 -2.23
N GLY A 11 11.91 29.69 -1.20
CA GLY A 11 11.31 28.63 -0.39
C GLY A 11 10.47 27.64 -1.21
N PRO A 12 9.89 26.62 -0.57
CA PRO A 12 9.11 25.57 -1.23
C PRO A 12 8.05 26.16 -2.17
N THR A 13 8.01 25.67 -3.41
CA THR A 13 7.11 26.18 -4.47
C THR A 13 5.92 25.26 -4.72
N TYR A 14 6.06 23.98 -4.35
CA TYR A 14 5.00 23.00 -4.42
C TYR A 14 4.01 23.17 -3.26
N LYS A 15 2.92 23.89 -3.53
CA LYS A 15 1.92 24.29 -2.52
C LYS A 15 1.33 23.14 -1.70
N ALA A 16 1.25 21.93 -2.26
CA ALA A 16 0.73 20.77 -1.54
C ALA A 16 1.66 20.34 -0.39
N ALA A 17 2.97 20.56 -0.53
CA ALA A 17 3.94 20.28 0.54
C ALA A 17 3.59 21.05 1.82
N GLY A 18 3.37 22.37 1.71
CA GLY A 18 3.02 23.21 2.85
C GLY A 18 1.67 22.85 3.50
N LYS A 19 0.70 22.37 2.70
CA LYS A 19 -0.61 21.94 3.24
C LYS A 19 -0.51 20.69 4.12
N VAL A 20 0.35 19.74 3.74
CA VAL A 20 0.40 18.42 4.39
C VAL A 20 1.49 18.31 5.45
N ALA A 21 2.53 19.15 5.40
CA ALA A 21 3.70 19.05 6.27
C ALA A 21 3.35 19.10 7.77
N THR A 22 2.43 19.97 8.18
CA THR A 22 1.99 20.06 9.60
C THR A 22 1.23 18.81 10.04
N ILE A 23 0.45 18.19 9.15
CA ILE A 23 -0.29 16.95 9.45
C ILE A 23 0.70 15.81 9.66
N ILE A 24 1.69 15.69 8.77
CA ILE A 24 2.75 14.68 8.87
C ILE A 24 3.61 14.91 10.12
N GLU A 25 4.02 16.14 10.43
CA GLU A 25 4.81 16.42 11.63
C GLU A 25 4.07 15.99 12.91
N ARG A 26 2.76 16.28 12.98
CA ARG A 26 1.91 15.87 14.10
C ARG A 26 1.83 14.35 14.23
N HIS A 27 1.72 13.64 13.11
CA HIS A 27 1.73 12.18 13.06
C HIS A 27 2.99 11.61 13.72
N PHE A 28 4.18 12.01 13.27
CA PHE A 28 5.44 11.51 13.85
C PHE A 28 5.56 11.83 15.34
N ARG A 29 5.19 13.06 15.75
CA ARG A 29 5.20 13.44 17.17
C ARG A 29 4.26 12.58 18.01
N HIS A 30 3.06 12.25 17.51
CA HIS A 30 2.10 11.42 18.21
C HIS A 30 2.67 10.01 18.47
N PHE A 31 3.16 9.34 17.44
CA PHE A 31 3.71 7.99 17.59
C PHE A 31 5.02 7.94 18.37
N HIS A 32 5.88 8.95 18.24
CA HIS A 32 7.05 9.07 19.10
C HIS A 32 6.67 9.18 20.58
N ALA A 33 5.71 10.04 20.91
CA ALA A 33 5.24 10.19 22.29
C ALA A 33 4.64 8.88 22.82
N LYS A 34 3.90 8.14 21.98
CA LYS A 34 3.34 6.84 22.33
C LYS A 34 4.43 5.79 22.57
N ALA A 35 5.39 5.66 21.67
CA ALA A 35 6.50 4.70 21.79
C ALA A 35 7.35 4.95 23.04
N LEU A 36 7.59 6.22 23.39
CA LEU A 36 8.30 6.58 24.64
C LEU A 36 7.48 6.25 25.89
N ALA A 37 6.15 6.32 25.82
CA ALA A 37 5.27 5.98 26.95
C ALA A 37 5.15 4.46 27.18
N ASP A 38 5.25 3.66 26.11
CA ASP A 38 5.15 2.20 26.17
C ASP A 38 6.41 1.52 26.76
N ASN A 39 7.45 2.29 27.13
CA ASN A 39 8.64 1.85 27.87
C ASN A 39 9.45 0.70 27.24
N ASN A 40 9.26 0.44 25.94
CA ASN A 40 10.10 -0.47 25.19
C ASN A 40 11.38 0.27 24.75
N GLU A 41 12.55 -0.33 24.97
CA GLU A 41 13.83 0.14 24.41
C GLU A 41 13.83 -0.02 22.88
N ILE A 42 13.10 0.87 22.19
CA ILE A 42 13.01 0.90 20.73
C ILE A 42 13.98 1.97 20.22
N ASP A 43 14.82 1.59 19.27
CA ASP A 43 15.66 2.54 18.53
C ASP A 43 14.78 3.39 17.60
N LEU A 44 14.55 4.64 17.98
CA LEU A 44 13.65 5.59 17.32
C LEU A 44 14.42 6.55 16.41
N ALA A 45 13.93 6.74 15.19
CA ALA A 45 14.47 7.74 14.27
C ALA A 45 14.20 9.18 14.75
N PRO A 46 15.00 10.18 14.37
CA PRO A 46 14.65 11.57 14.68
C PRO A 46 13.35 12.04 14.02
N THR A 47 12.54 12.81 14.75
CA THR A 47 11.31 13.40 14.22
C THR A 47 11.65 14.62 13.35
N PRO A 48 11.31 14.62 12.04
CA PRO A 48 11.55 15.79 11.19
C PRO A 48 10.61 16.94 11.55
N SER A 49 11.09 18.18 11.41
CA SER A 49 10.26 19.37 11.59
C SER A 49 9.33 19.60 10.39
N CYS A 50 8.31 20.45 10.57
CA CYS A 50 7.43 20.87 9.49
C CYS A 50 8.20 21.46 8.30
N THR A 51 9.23 22.28 8.54
CA THR A 51 10.04 22.90 7.49
C THR A 51 10.90 21.88 6.75
N THR A 52 11.44 20.90 7.46
CA THR A 52 12.17 19.77 6.87
C THR A 52 11.26 18.92 5.99
N ILE A 53 10.08 18.54 6.49
CA ILE A 53 9.10 17.75 5.73
C ILE A 53 8.70 18.49 4.44
N GLU A 54 8.37 19.77 4.55
CA GLU A 54 7.98 20.59 3.40
C GLU A 54 9.09 20.65 2.34
N SER A 55 10.34 20.84 2.77
CA SER A 55 11.50 20.90 1.87
C SER A 55 11.79 19.56 1.20
N LEU A 56 11.69 18.45 1.94
CA LEU A 56 11.85 17.10 1.39
C LEU A 56 10.79 16.79 0.33
N ILE A 57 9.53 17.16 0.59
CA ILE A 57 8.42 16.96 -0.36
C ILE A 57 8.61 17.84 -1.61
N ASP A 58 8.94 19.12 -1.45
CA ASP A 58 9.14 20.03 -2.58
C ASP A 58 10.28 19.57 -3.50
N ILE A 59 11.45 19.29 -2.92
CA ILE A 59 12.62 18.84 -3.68
C ILE A 59 12.32 17.52 -4.41
N SER A 60 11.67 16.58 -3.72
CA SER A 60 11.32 15.27 -4.29
C SER A 60 10.28 15.40 -5.40
N PHE A 61 9.29 16.28 -5.24
CA PHE A 61 8.28 16.56 -6.26
C PHE A 61 8.92 17.09 -7.54
N TRP A 62 9.76 18.13 -7.43
CA TRP A 62 10.45 18.67 -8.60
C TRP A 62 11.48 17.71 -9.20
N ALA A 63 12.08 16.83 -8.39
CA ALA A 63 12.91 15.75 -8.91
C ALA A 63 12.07 14.73 -9.70
N SER A 64 10.89 14.35 -9.21
CA SER A 64 10.01 13.35 -9.83
C SER A 64 9.56 13.73 -11.25
N LEU A 65 9.43 15.03 -11.53
CA LEU A 65 9.01 15.54 -12.84
C LEU A 65 10.14 15.66 -13.87
N ARG A 66 11.39 15.50 -13.42
CA ARG A 66 12.57 15.51 -14.31
C ARG A 66 12.73 14.16 -15.00
N ARG A 67 13.64 14.13 -15.98
CA ARG A 67 14.06 12.89 -16.65
C ARG A 67 15.58 12.82 -16.68
N GLU A 68 16.10 11.61 -16.51
CA GLU A 68 17.50 11.26 -16.75
C GLU A 68 17.52 10.22 -17.86
N GLU A 69 18.22 10.49 -18.97
CA GLU A 69 18.30 9.57 -20.13
C GLU A 69 16.93 9.08 -20.66
N GLY A 70 15.88 9.89 -20.50
CA GLY A 70 14.51 9.57 -20.90
C GLY A 70 13.70 8.81 -19.86
N PHE A 71 14.31 8.33 -18.78
CA PHE A 71 13.65 7.64 -17.67
C PHE A 71 13.14 8.61 -16.61
N SER A 72 11.97 8.28 -16.03
CA SER A 72 11.44 8.98 -14.87
C SER A 72 12.14 8.47 -13.60
N PRO A 73 12.62 9.36 -12.72
CA PRO A 73 13.35 8.94 -11.54
C PRO A 73 12.42 8.26 -10.53
N LYS A 74 12.92 7.17 -9.95
CA LYS A 74 12.33 6.48 -8.80
C LYS A 74 13.40 6.38 -7.72
N PHE A 75 13.05 6.77 -6.51
CA PHE A 75 13.97 6.77 -5.38
C PHE A 75 13.21 6.83 -4.07
N THR A 76 13.87 6.41 -3.00
CA THR A 76 13.36 6.53 -1.65
C THR A 76 14.34 7.33 -0.81
N LEU A 77 13.85 8.31 -0.08
CA LEU A 77 14.59 9.09 0.91
C LEU A 77 14.26 8.58 2.31
N ALA A 78 15.25 8.49 3.18
CA ALA A 78 15.06 8.26 4.61
C ALA A 78 15.70 9.41 5.38
N PHE A 79 14.96 10.02 6.31
CA PHE A 79 15.47 11.11 7.14
C PHE A 79 16.02 10.54 8.46
N LEU A 80 17.35 10.49 8.55
CA LEU A 80 18.09 9.97 9.70
C LEU A 80 19.57 10.38 9.60
N PRO A 81 20.29 10.51 10.73
CA PRO A 81 21.72 10.71 10.72
C PRO A 81 22.45 9.41 10.35
N PRO A 82 23.67 9.47 9.79
CA PRO A 82 24.45 8.28 9.40
C PRO A 82 24.63 7.26 10.52
N GLU A 83 24.77 7.73 11.77
CA GLU A 83 25.00 6.90 12.95
C GLU A 83 23.79 6.01 13.29
N ALA A 84 22.60 6.41 12.87
CA ALA A 84 21.36 5.66 13.07
C ALA A 84 21.06 4.64 11.94
N ALA A 85 21.94 4.54 10.93
CA ALA A 85 21.70 3.75 9.72
C ALA A 85 22.30 2.32 9.76
N GLY A 86 22.81 1.87 10.90
CA GLY A 86 23.42 0.54 11.06
C GLY A 86 24.71 0.39 10.27
N GLN A 87 24.65 -0.16 9.05
CA GLN A 87 25.79 -0.32 8.12
C GLN A 87 25.57 0.49 6.83
N PRO A 88 25.67 1.82 6.88
CA PRO A 88 25.49 2.67 5.71
C PRO A 88 26.67 2.60 4.74
N LEU A 89 26.39 2.82 3.45
CA LEU A 89 27.41 3.24 2.49
C LEU A 89 27.51 4.76 2.56
N LEU A 90 28.66 5.27 3.02
CA LEU A 90 28.91 6.71 3.15
C LEU A 90 29.55 7.27 1.89
N PHE A 91 29.10 8.43 1.45
CA PHE A 91 29.78 9.18 0.41
C PHE A 91 31.01 9.89 0.98
N GLY A 92 32.05 10.05 0.16
CA GLY A 92 33.29 10.73 0.57
C GLY A 92 33.10 12.23 0.89
N GLY A 93 31.96 12.81 0.52
CA GLY A 93 31.58 14.17 0.86
C GLY A 93 30.07 14.33 0.97
N LYS A 94 29.64 15.34 1.74
CA LYS A 94 28.22 15.70 1.90
C LYS A 94 27.73 16.34 0.61
N ILE A 95 26.64 15.83 0.04
CA ILE A 95 26.08 16.35 -1.20
C ILE A 95 24.81 17.12 -0.86
N LYS A 96 24.79 18.44 -1.10
CA LYS A 96 23.60 19.26 -0.89
C LYS A 96 22.40 18.67 -1.64
N LEU A 97 21.29 18.50 -0.92
CA LEU A 97 20.07 17.94 -1.47
C LEU A 97 19.48 18.92 -2.48
N ALA A 98 19.24 18.45 -3.71
CA ALA A 98 18.66 19.25 -4.78
C ALA A 98 17.95 18.35 -5.81
N PRO A 99 16.94 18.87 -6.55
CA PRO A 99 16.18 18.06 -7.48
C PRO A 99 17.03 17.38 -8.56
N ASN A 100 17.99 18.11 -9.14
CA ASN A 100 18.91 17.59 -10.17
C ASN A 100 19.86 16.51 -9.63
N ILE A 101 20.21 16.56 -8.35
CA ILE A 101 21.04 15.55 -7.69
C ILE A 101 20.24 14.25 -7.52
N LEU A 102 19.00 14.35 -7.02
CA LEU A 102 18.12 13.19 -6.89
C LEU A 102 17.82 12.51 -8.23
N THR A 103 17.59 13.29 -9.30
CA THR A 103 17.39 12.75 -10.64
C THR A 103 18.57 11.89 -11.11
N LYS A 104 19.81 12.31 -10.82
CA LYS A 104 21.02 11.54 -11.16
C LYS A 104 21.19 10.28 -10.32
N PHE A 105 20.95 10.37 -9.01
CA PHE A 105 21.07 9.22 -8.11
C PHE A 105 19.98 8.19 -8.32
N ALA A 106 18.81 8.59 -8.80
CA ALA A 106 17.65 7.72 -8.96
C ALA A 106 17.99 6.39 -9.65
N SER A 107 18.79 6.40 -10.72
CA SER A 107 19.19 5.18 -11.44
C SER A 107 19.96 4.17 -10.58
N ALA A 108 20.73 4.64 -9.60
CA ALA A 108 21.54 3.81 -8.72
C ALA A 108 20.77 3.28 -7.50
N VAL A 109 19.60 3.83 -7.17
CA VAL A 109 18.84 3.52 -5.94
C VAL A 109 17.41 3.04 -6.20
N GLN A 110 17.11 2.57 -7.42
CA GLN A 110 15.75 2.08 -7.75
C GLN A 110 15.39 0.76 -7.08
N GLN A 111 16.38 0.02 -6.57
CA GLN A 111 16.13 -1.29 -5.99
C GLN A 111 15.33 -1.18 -4.68
N PRO A 112 14.28 -2.00 -4.48
CA PRO A 112 13.51 -2.00 -3.26
C PRO A 112 14.38 -2.19 -2.02
N GLY A 113 14.19 -1.33 -1.02
CA GLY A 113 14.92 -1.37 0.25
C GLY A 113 16.24 -0.59 0.27
N ILE A 114 16.67 0.02 -0.84
CA ILE A 114 17.76 1.01 -0.82
C ILE A 114 17.16 2.39 -0.56
N HIS A 115 17.65 3.04 0.50
CA HIS A 115 17.25 4.40 0.87
C HIS A 115 18.42 5.36 0.70
N LEU A 116 18.18 6.52 0.09
CA LEU A 116 19.08 7.67 0.17
C LEU A 116 18.94 8.29 1.55
N GLY A 117 20.05 8.31 2.28
CA GLY A 117 20.12 8.86 3.62
C GLY A 117 20.21 10.37 3.60
N ILE A 118 19.24 11.03 4.23
CA ILE A 118 19.15 12.49 4.31
C ILE A 118 19.30 12.93 5.76
N TRP A 119 20.16 13.93 5.97
CA TRP A 119 20.28 14.60 7.26
C TRP A 119 20.37 16.12 7.09
N ILE A 120 20.23 16.83 8.20
CA ILE A 120 20.31 18.29 8.27
C ILE A 120 21.56 18.69 9.06
N GLU A 121 22.29 19.65 8.52
CA GLU A 121 23.44 20.29 9.18
C GLU A 121 23.51 21.73 8.70
N ASP A 122 23.77 22.67 9.62
CA ASP A 122 23.78 24.11 9.33
C ASP A 122 22.52 24.60 8.57
N ASP A 123 21.35 24.09 8.99
CA ASP A 123 20.03 24.34 8.39
C ASP A 123 19.88 23.92 6.91
N GLU A 124 20.81 23.11 6.39
CA GLU A 124 20.82 22.63 5.02
C GLU A 124 20.68 21.11 4.94
N LEU A 125 19.81 20.63 4.05
CA LEU A 125 19.62 19.20 3.82
C LEU A 125 20.73 18.66 2.92
N TYR A 126 21.31 17.54 3.32
CA TYR A 126 22.35 16.86 2.54
C TYR A 126 22.12 15.35 2.47
N ILE A 127 22.60 14.78 1.37
CA ILE A 127 22.69 13.33 1.17
C ILE A 127 24.04 12.90 1.74
N TRP A 128 24.01 12.00 2.73
CA TRP A 128 25.23 11.43 3.32
C TRP A 128 25.64 10.09 2.70
N GLY A 129 24.72 9.41 2.02
CA GLY A 129 24.98 8.08 1.46
C GLY A 129 23.71 7.26 1.22
N THR A 130 23.85 5.94 1.28
CA THR A 130 22.73 4.99 1.17
C THR A 130 22.68 4.02 2.36
N THR A 131 21.50 3.50 2.65
CA THR A 131 21.30 2.47 3.67
C THR A 131 20.23 1.45 3.28
N LEU A 132 20.34 0.25 3.84
CA LEU A 132 19.34 -0.82 3.81
C LEU A 132 18.55 -0.94 5.12
N ALA A 133 19.04 -0.29 6.19
CA ALA A 133 18.49 -0.36 7.54
C ALA A 133 18.10 1.04 8.01
N ILE A 134 16.90 1.13 8.59
CA ILE A 134 16.34 2.36 9.16
C ILE A 134 15.64 2.02 10.48
N PRO A 135 15.73 2.90 11.49
CA PRO A 135 15.12 2.69 12.80
C PRO A 135 13.59 2.82 12.77
N ALA A 136 12.95 2.47 13.88
CA ALA A 136 11.51 2.60 14.06
C ALA A 136 11.04 4.04 13.84
N TYR A 137 9.86 4.20 13.23
CA TYR A 137 9.27 5.51 12.92
C TYR A 137 10.18 6.45 12.12
N CYS A 138 11.14 5.92 11.36
CA CYS A 138 11.91 6.72 10.40
C CYS A 138 11.00 7.32 9.34
N PHE A 139 11.08 8.63 9.12
CA PHE A 139 10.42 9.29 8.01
C PHE A 139 11.01 8.80 6.70
N VAL A 140 10.12 8.34 5.81
CA VAL A 140 10.46 7.86 4.49
C VAL A 140 9.60 8.56 3.44
N LEU A 141 10.22 9.04 2.38
CA LEU A 141 9.54 9.59 1.21
C LEU A 141 9.94 8.81 -0.02
N GLU A 142 8.96 8.20 -0.67
CA GLU A 142 9.15 7.43 -1.89
C GLU A 142 8.55 8.13 -3.10
N VAL A 143 9.30 8.21 -4.19
CA VAL A 143 8.83 8.66 -5.50
C VAL A 143 8.60 7.44 -6.37
N ILE A 144 7.33 7.13 -6.63
CA ILE A 144 6.92 5.91 -7.36
C ILE A 144 6.85 6.16 -8.87
N GLU A 145 6.26 7.30 -9.25
CA GLU A 145 6.06 7.76 -10.63
C GLU A 145 6.09 9.31 -10.68
N PRO A 146 6.23 9.94 -11.86
CA PRO A 146 6.25 11.41 -11.95
C PRO A 146 5.06 12.07 -11.26
N GLY A 147 5.36 12.94 -10.29
CA GLY A 147 4.34 13.66 -9.52
C GLY A 147 3.59 12.82 -8.49
N LEU A 148 3.94 11.55 -8.29
CA LEU A 148 3.37 10.65 -7.28
C LEU A 148 4.38 10.37 -6.17
N LEU A 149 4.13 10.94 -4.99
CA LEU A 149 4.94 10.81 -3.79
C LEU A 149 4.14 10.08 -2.72
N VAL A 150 4.80 9.16 -2.01
CA VAL A 150 4.22 8.47 -0.85
C VAL A 150 5.09 8.72 0.36
N ILE A 151 4.50 9.29 1.41
CA ILE A 151 5.15 9.50 2.69
C ILE A 151 4.78 8.32 3.59
N LYS A 152 5.81 7.72 4.17
CA LYS A 152 5.72 6.51 4.98
C LYS A 152 6.52 6.67 6.26
N HIS A 153 6.28 5.78 7.22
CA HIS A 153 7.25 5.53 8.28
C HIS A 153 7.54 4.03 8.46
N ARG A 154 8.72 3.72 9.00
CA ARG A 154 9.06 2.34 9.39
C ARG A 154 8.11 1.90 10.52
N ARG A 155 7.50 0.72 10.35
CA ARG A 155 6.66 0.09 11.36
C ARG A 155 7.52 -0.63 12.42
N VAL A 156 7.10 -0.59 13.69
CA VAL A 156 7.74 -1.33 14.80
C VAL A 156 7.24 -2.79 14.82
N GLU A 157 5.93 -2.97 14.74
CA GLU A 157 5.25 -4.28 14.81
C GLU A 157 4.14 -4.38 13.75
N GLY A 158 3.74 -5.60 13.40
CA GLY A 158 2.66 -5.87 12.43
C GLY A 158 3.15 -6.20 11.02
N PHE A 159 2.20 -6.38 10.08
CA PHE A 159 2.50 -6.72 8.69
C PHE A 159 3.10 -5.55 7.91
N GLY A 160 4.03 -5.85 6.99
CA GLY A 160 4.68 -4.90 6.11
C GLY A 160 5.86 -4.16 6.76
N LYS A 161 6.74 -3.59 5.92
CA LYS A 161 7.87 -2.78 6.42
C LYS A 161 7.45 -1.36 6.80
N PHE A 162 6.43 -0.84 6.13
CA PHE A 162 6.09 0.57 6.14
C PHE A 162 4.60 0.78 6.40
N VAL A 163 4.30 1.93 6.96
CA VAL A 163 2.95 2.49 7.09
C VAL A 163 2.87 3.71 6.18
N ASN A 164 1.86 3.77 5.32
CA ASN A 164 1.59 4.95 4.51
C ASN A 164 0.87 6.00 5.35
N ILE A 165 1.36 7.24 5.30
CA ILE A 165 0.82 8.38 6.03
C ILE A 165 0.03 9.26 5.06
N ALA A 166 0.63 9.56 3.91
CA ALA A 166 0.05 10.43 2.92
C ALA A 166 0.54 10.10 1.51
N ILE A 167 -0.32 10.34 0.53
CA ILE A 167 -0.02 10.27 -0.89
C ILE A 167 -0.29 11.62 -1.51
N LEU A 168 0.67 12.11 -2.29
CA LEU A 168 0.54 13.32 -3.07
C LEU A 168 0.66 12.95 -4.54
N LYS A 169 -0.37 13.28 -5.33
CA LYS A 169 -0.40 13.06 -6.78
C LYS A 169 -0.75 14.36 -7.49
N GLY A 170 0.26 15.05 -8.01
CA GLY A 170 0.03 16.38 -8.59
C GLY A 170 -0.45 17.35 -7.51
N ASP A 171 -1.67 17.86 -7.60
CA ASP A 171 -2.29 18.72 -6.57
C ASP A 171 -3.25 17.98 -5.64
N ASP A 172 -3.51 16.69 -5.89
CA ASP A 172 -4.32 15.82 -5.04
C ASP A 172 -3.52 15.32 -3.83
N ILE A 173 -4.10 15.46 -2.64
CA ILE A 173 -3.49 15.07 -1.37
C ILE A 173 -4.45 14.14 -0.65
N LYS A 174 -3.98 12.93 -0.36
CA LYS A 174 -4.70 11.96 0.44
C LYS A 174 -3.89 11.66 1.69
N VAL A 175 -4.48 11.86 2.86
CA VAL A 175 -3.88 11.52 4.15
C VAL A 175 -4.63 10.34 4.72
N VAL A 176 -3.93 9.28 5.12
CA VAL A 176 -4.53 8.07 5.69
C VAL A 176 -5.24 8.43 6.99
N ASP A 177 -6.47 7.98 7.15
CA ASP A 177 -7.22 8.12 8.40
C ASP A 177 -6.95 6.92 9.31
N GLU A 178 -6.11 7.12 10.31
CA GLU A 178 -5.69 6.07 11.24
C GLU A 178 -6.74 5.69 12.27
N HIS A 179 -7.71 6.58 12.49
CA HIS A 179 -8.84 6.35 13.38
C HIS A 179 -10.12 6.00 12.59
N GLY A 180 -10.00 5.95 11.27
CA GLY A 180 -11.07 6.01 10.28
C GLY A 180 -11.78 4.70 10.00
N SER A 181 -11.94 3.82 10.99
CA SER A 181 -12.97 2.77 10.93
C SER A 181 -14.35 3.43 11.09
N SER A 182 -14.73 4.31 10.16
CA SER A 182 -15.97 5.09 10.21
C SER A 182 -17.23 4.23 10.01
N ILE A 183 -17.07 2.93 9.70
CA ILE A 183 -18.15 1.96 9.67
C ILE A 183 -17.67 0.71 10.43
N SER A 184 -18.44 0.30 11.45
CA SER A 184 -18.16 -0.84 12.36
C SER A 184 -18.13 -2.22 11.67
N ASP A 185 -18.34 -2.29 10.36
CA ASP A 185 -18.44 -3.49 9.52
C ASP A 185 -17.25 -3.62 8.55
N CYS A 186 -16.06 -3.18 8.95
CA CYS A 186 -14.87 -3.34 8.12
C CYS A 186 -14.51 -4.83 8.03
N PRO A 187 -14.40 -5.44 6.83
CA PRO A 187 -13.76 -6.75 6.69
C PRO A 187 -12.42 -6.78 7.42
N ASN A 188 -12.12 -7.88 8.12
CA ASN A 188 -10.89 -8.02 8.90
C ASN A 188 -9.63 -7.66 8.08
N VAL A 189 -9.64 -7.89 6.76
CA VAL A 189 -8.55 -7.52 5.81
C VAL A 189 -8.18 -6.04 5.91
N LEU A 190 -9.18 -5.18 6.04
CA LEU A 190 -8.99 -3.75 6.14
C LEU A 190 -8.55 -3.35 7.54
N SER A 191 -9.13 -3.95 8.57
CA SER A 191 -8.67 -3.77 9.94
C SER A 191 -7.20 -4.15 10.08
N ALA A 192 -6.72 -5.25 9.48
CA ALA A 192 -5.30 -5.59 9.51
C ALA A 192 -4.38 -4.62 8.74
N MET A 193 -4.88 -4.00 7.67
CA MET A 193 -4.13 -2.96 6.94
C MET A 193 -4.12 -1.62 7.70
N LEU A 194 -5.20 -1.30 8.42
CA LEU A 194 -5.40 -0.03 9.15
C LEU A 194 -4.96 -0.08 10.61
N ASP A 195 -4.92 -1.25 11.25
CA ASP A 195 -4.58 -1.37 12.66
C ASP A 195 -3.06 -1.21 12.81
N PHE A 196 -2.67 0.04 13.10
CA PHE A 196 -1.33 0.47 13.47
C PHE A 196 -0.85 -0.09 14.81
N THR A 197 -1.66 -0.90 15.50
CA THR A 197 -1.45 -1.32 16.89
C THR A 197 -1.66 -2.81 17.16
N LEU A 198 -2.17 -3.60 16.22
CA LEU A 198 -2.29 -5.04 16.45
C LEU A 198 -0.95 -5.72 16.14
N PRO A 199 -0.41 -6.53 17.08
CA PRO A 199 0.68 -7.45 16.78
C PRO A 199 0.13 -8.54 15.84
N SER A 200 -0.02 -8.20 14.57
CA SER A 200 -0.51 -9.11 13.54
C SER A 200 0.63 -10.06 13.19
N LEU A 201 0.54 -11.27 13.73
CA LEU A 201 1.39 -12.39 13.34
C LEU A 201 1.30 -12.56 11.81
N TRP A 202 2.41 -12.95 11.18
CA TRP A 202 2.50 -13.17 9.73
C TRP A 202 1.50 -14.21 9.20
N ASN A 203 0.94 -15.03 10.10
CA ASN A 203 0.04 -16.15 9.84
C ASN A 203 -1.44 -15.86 10.12
N ASP A 204 -1.82 -14.61 10.34
CA ASP A 204 -3.24 -14.27 10.34
C ASP A 204 -3.80 -14.54 8.92
N PRO A 205 -4.84 -15.37 8.72
CA PRO A 205 -5.49 -15.55 7.41
C PRO A 205 -5.84 -14.24 6.71
N VAL A 206 -6.03 -13.18 7.49
CA VAL A 206 -6.24 -11.81 7.05
C VAL A 206 -4.98 -11.23 6.37
N ASN A 207 -3.79 -11.55 6.88
CA ASN A 207 -2.50 -11.11 6.35
C ASN A 207 -2.21 -11.68 4.96
N VAL A 208 -2.64 -12.91 4.68
CA VAL A 208 -2.49 -13.53 3.35
C VAL A 208 -3.25 -12.75 2.28
N LEU A 209 -4.44 -12.24 2.60
CA LEU A 209 -5.23 -11.44 1.67
C LEU A 209 -4.57 -10.07 1.39
N VAL A 210 -3.89 -9.48 2.37
CA VAL A 210 -3.06 -8.28 2.16
C VAL A 210 -1.89 -8.59 1.22
N GLN A 211 -1.18 -9.71 1.45
CA GLN A 211 -0.07 -10.14 0.61
C GLN A 211 -0.51 -10.41 -0.84
N LEU A 212 -1.66 -11.07 -1.01
CA LEU A 212 -2.27 -11.27 -2.32
C LEU A 212 -2.66 -9.93 -2.96
N ALA A 213 -3.26 -9.00 -2.22
CA ALA A 213 -3.57 -7.66 -2.72
C ALA A 213 -2.32 -6.91 -3.21
N THR A 214 -1.23 -6.93 -2.45
CA THR A 214 0.05 -6.34 -2.85
C THR A 214 0.62 -7.02 -4.09
N SER A 215 0.57 -8.36 -4.17
CA SER A 215 1.06 -9.12 -5.33
C SER A 215 0.24 -8.83 -6.60
N MET A 216 -1.09 -8.76 -6.47
CA MET A 216 -2.01 -8.35 -7.53
C MET A 216 -1.69 -6.93 -8.04
N GLN A 217 -1.46 -5.99 -7.13
CA GLN A 217 -1.11 -4.62 -7.49
C GLN A 217 0.25 -4.55 -8.20
N ALA A 218 1.24 -5.34 -7.75
CA ALA A 218 2.60 -5.30 -8.24
C ALA A 218 2.73 -5.69 -9.72
N HIS A 219 1.88 -6.58 -10.24
CA HIS A 219 1.95 -6.98 -11.65
C HIS A 219 1.33 -5.95 -12.61
N LYS A 220 0.76 -4.83 -12.12
CA LYS A 220 0.23 -3.71 -12.91
C LYS A 220 -0.76 -4.11 -14.02
N ARG A 221 -1.56 -5.15 -13.75
CA ARG A 221 -2.63 -5.61 -14.64
C ARG A 221 -3.92 -5.61 -13.85
N GLY A 222 -5.04 -5.44 -14.54
CA GLY A 222 -6.33 -5.63 -13.88
C GLY A 222 -6.51 -7.09 -13.47
N GLY A 223 -7.09 -7.34 -12.30
CA GLY A 223 -7.31 -8.68 -11.77
C GLY A 223 -8.45 -8.73 -10.78
N ILE A 224 -9.03 -9.92 -10.60
CA ILE A 224 -10.10 -10.17 -9.65
C ILE A 224 -9.87 -11.50 -8.94
N LEU A 225 -9.88 -11.45 -7.61
CA LEU A 225 -9.77 -12.59 -6.72
C LEU A 225 -11.06 -12.65 -5.89
N LEU A 226 -11.75 -13.79 -5.94
CA LEU A 226 -12.92 -14.09 -5.13
C LEU A 226 -12.50 -15.02 -4.00
N VAL A 227 -12.91 -14.69 -2.77
CA VAL A 227 -12.80 -15.56 -1.60
C VAL A 227 -14.20 -16.07 -1.28
N VAL A 228 -14.40 -17.38 -1.36
CA VAL A 228 -15.70 -18.04 -1.17
C VAL A 228 -15.69 -18.94 0.06
N PRO A 229 -16.84 -19.19 0.72
CA PRO A 229 -16.90 -20.12 1.85
C PRO A 229 -16.49 -21.54 1.44
N SER A 230 -15.72 -22.26 2.26
CA SER A 230 -15.44 -23.69 2.02
C SER A 230 -16.56 -24.62 2.51
N GLY A 231 -17.52 -24.09 3.26
CA GLY A 231 -18.62 -24.86 3.85
C GLY A 231 -19.82 -25.12 2.91
N ASN A 232 -19.91 -24.42 1.78
CA ASN A 232 -20.98 -24.57 0.80
C ASN A 232 -20.50 -24.23 -0.61
N GLU A 233 -21.33 -24.54 -1.62
CA GLU A 233 -21.03 -24.30 -3.04
C GLU A 233 -22.07 -23.36 -3.69
N GLU A 234 -22.83 -22.60 -2.90
CA GLU A 234 -23.88 -21.68 -3.41
C GLU A 234 -23.29 -20.59 -4.31
N TRP A 235 -22.04 -20.21 -4.05
CA TRP A 235 -21.26 -19.29 -4.87
C TRP A 235 -21.16 -19.70 -6.34
N ARG A 236 -21.31 -21.00 -6.67
CA ARG A 236 -21.31 -21.49 -8.05
C ARG A 236 -22.48 -20.96 -8.86
N GLU A 237 -23.60 -20.60 -8.24
CA GLU A 237 -24.75 -20.03 -8.94
C GLU A 237 -24.40 -18.68 -9.59
N SER A 238 -23.39 -17.98 -9.08
CA SER A 238 -22.86 -16.72 -9.63
C SER A 238 -21.63 -16.94 -10.54
N ILE A 239 -21.33 -18.18 -10.95
CA ILE A 239 -20.24 -18.50 -11.87
C ILE A 239 -20.81 -19.15 -13.15
N ILE A 240 -20.42 -18.64 -14.30
CA ILE A 240 -20.83 -19.19 -15.60
C ILE A 240 -20.06 -20.49 -15.86
N THR A 241 -20.80 -21.57 -16.11
CA THR A 241 -20.25 -22.87 -16.46
C THR A 241 -20.14 -23.07 -17.98
N PRO A 242 -19.11 -23.78 -18.48
CA PRO A 242 -18.01 -24.39 -17.72
C PRO A 242 -16.95 -23.36 -17.29
N ILE A 243 -16.32 -23.60 -16.13
CA ILE A 243 -15.16 -22.83 -15.67
C ILE A 243 -13.99 -23.09 -16.63
N SER A 244 -13.27 -22.05 -17.05
CA SER A 244 -12.18 -22.18 -18.03
C SER A 244 -10.99 -22.97 -17.52
N TYR A 245 -10.56 -22.72 -16.27
CA TYR A 245 -9.43 -23.43 -15.66
C TYR A 245 -9.76 -23.87 -14.23
N PRO A 246 -10.53 -24.96 -14.06
CA PRO A 246 -10.76 -25.54 -12.74
C PRO A 246 -9.48 -26.17 -12.18
N VAL A 247 -9.30 -26.13 -10.87
CA VAL A 247 -8.21 -26.78 -10.15
C VAL A 247 -8.79 -27.92 -9.33
N ASP A 248 -8.44 -29.16 -9.69
CA ASP A 248 -8.94 -30.38 -9.06
C ASP A 248 -7.79 -31.40 -8.87
N PRO A 249 -7.48 -31.82 -7.63
CA PRO A 249 -8.03 -31.32 -6.37
C PRO A 249 -7.66 -29.84 -6.11
N PRO A 250 -8.39 -29.14 -5.22
CA PRO A 250 -8.00 -27.80 -4.77
C PRO A 250 -6.53 -27.72 -4.36
N PHE A 251 -5.83 -26.67 -4.79
CA PHE A 251 -4.41 -26.52 -4.48
C PHE A 251 -4.20 -25.83 -3.13
N SER A 252 -3.63 -26.56 -2.18
CA SER A 252 -3.44 -26.19 -0.76
C SER A 252 -2.14 -25.45 -0.46
N GLY A 253 -1.39 -24.98 -1.46
CA GLY A 253 -0.02 -24.48 -1.27
C GLY A 253 0.14 -23.33 -0.26
N LEU A 254 -0.86 -22.45 -0.13
CA LEU A 254 -0.89 -21.43 0.94
C LEU A 254 -1.32 -22.02 2.28
N THR A 255 -2.41 -22.80 2.28
CA THR A 255 -2.99 -23.45 3.46
C THR A 255 -1.95 -24.30 4.19
N ASP A 256 -1.16 -25.09 3.46
CA ASP A 256 -0.14 -25.96 4.02
C ASP A 256 0.96 -25.14 4.73
N LEU A 257 1.35 -24.00 4.16
CA LEU A 257 2.35 -23.10 4.75
C LEU A 257 1.83 -22.40 6.00
N MET A 258 0.51 -22.18 6.10
CA MET A 258 -0.14 -21.60 7.27
C MET A 258 -0.27 -22.60 8.42
N ILE A 259 -0.49 -23.90 8.13
CA ILE A 259 -0.69 -24.96 9.14
C ILE A 259 0.64 -25.45 9.75
N HIS A 260 1.74 -25.49 9.00
CA HIS A 260 3.03 -26.06 9.45
C HIS A 260 3.81 -25.10 10.37
N GLU A 261 3.23 -24.87 11.55
CA GLU A 261 3.56 -23.81 12.51
C GLU A 261 4.73 -24.08 13.47
N GLY A 262 5.32 -25.27 13.49
CA GLY A 262 6.31 -25.66 14.48
C GLY A 262 7.73 -25.82 13.92
N ILE A 263 8.67 -25.01 14.42
CA ILE A 263 10.15 -25.15 14.38
C ILE A 263 10.90 -24.13 13.48
N ASP A 264 10.41 -23.73 12.31
CA ASP A 264 11.22 -22.98 11.32
C ASP A 264 10.82 -21.50 11.06
N ARG A 265 10.12 -20.83 11.98
CA ARG A 265 9.59 -19.45 11.80
C ARG A 265 10.67 -18.37 11.59
N TYR A 266 11.91 -18.64 12.01
CA TYR A 266 13.04 -17.72 11.86
C TYR A 266 13.93 -18.02 10.65
N HIS A 267 13.60 -19.05 9.87
CA HIS A 267 14.33 -19.35 8.65
C HIS A 267 13.77 -18.53 7.48
N THR A 268 14.65 -17.76 6.84
CA THR A 268 14.42 -17.05 5.57
C THR A 268 13.74 -17.92 4.50
N SER A 269 13.89 -19.24 4.59
CA SER A 269 13.32 -20.21 3.67
C SER A 269 11.79 -20.30 3.72
N TRP A 270 11.14 -20.16 4.88
CA TRP A 270 9.68 -20.19 4.98
C TRP A 270 9.05 -18.92 4.40
N GLN A 271 9.60 -17.75 4.74
CA GLN A 271 9.13 -16.46 4.21
C GLN A 271 9.23 -16.42 2.68
N GLU A 272 10.32 -16.94 2.12
CA GLU A 272 10.50 -17.06 0.67
C GLU A 272 9.48 -18.03 0.04
N LYS A 273 9.18 -19.17 0.70
CA LYS A 273 8.13 -20.10 0.23
C LYS A 273 6.75 -19.45 0.25
N MET A 274 6.41 -18.74 1.32
CA MET A 274 5.13 -18.02 1.47
C MET A 274 4.99 -16.95 0.38
N ARG A 275 6.01 -16.12 0.21
CA ARG A 275 6.05 -15.11 -0.85
C ARG A 275 5.86 -15.73 -2.23
N ARG A 276 6.56 -16.83 -2.54
CA ARG A 276 6.40 -17.53 -3.83
C ARG A 276 4.98 -18.08 -4.03
N ALA A 277 4.36 -18.63 -2.99
CA ALA A 277 3.00 -19.13 -3.06
C ALA A 277 1.99 -17.99 -3.31
N VAL A 278 2.16 -16.86 -2.60
CA VAL A 278 1.39 -15.63 -2.82
C VAL A 278 1.59 -15.12 -4.26
N ASP A 279 2.83 -14.99 -4.72
CA ASP A 279 3.15 -14.49 -6.06
C ASP A 279 2.59 -15.39 -7.16
N THR A 280 2.53 -16.71 -6.91
CA THR A 280 1.92 -17.67 -7.82
C THR A 280 0.41 -17.42 -7.95
N ILE A 281 -0.32 -17.32 -6.83
CA ILE A 281 -1.78 -17.12 -6.85
C ILE A 281 -2.14 -15.70 -7.31
N GLY A 282 -1.42 -14.68 -6.81
CA GLY A 282 -1.56 -13.30 -7.25
C GLY A 282 -1.35 -13.15 -8.76
N GLY A 283 -0.33 -13.83 -9.31
CA GLY A 283 -0.08 -13.85 -10.76
C GLY A 283 -1.23 -14.44 -11.59
N LEU A 284 -1.94 -15.44 -11.08
CA LEU A 284 -3.11 -16.03 -11.77
C LEU A 284 -4.26 -15.04 -11.93
N THR A 285 -4.39 -14.05 -11.03
CA THR A 285 -5.44 -13.01 -11.14
C THR A 285 -5.28 -12.12 -12.37
N SER A 286 -4.10 -12.13 -13.01
CA SER A 286 -3.85 -11.38 -14.25
C SER A 286 -4.46 -12.04 -15.50
N ILE A 287 -4.97 -13.26 -15.38
CA ILE A 287 -5.69 -13.98 -16.44
C ILE A 287 -7.10 -13.39 -16.58
N ASP A 288 -7.67 -13.43 -17.79
CA ASP A 288 -9.04 -12.96 -18.01
C ASP A 288 -10.06 -13.83 -17.27
N GLY A 289 -10.93 -13.20 -16.48
CA GLY A 289 -11.82 -13.86 -15.52
C GLY A 289 -11.33 -13.76 -14.07
N ALA A 290 -12.04 -14.43 -13.16
CA ALA A 290 -11.77 -14.44 -11.73
C ALA A 290 -10.89 -15.63 -11.32
N THR A 291 -9.98 -15.36 -10.40
CA THR A 291 -9.34 -16.38 -9.57
C THR A 291 -10.22 -16.65 -8.36
N LEU A 292 -10.45 -17.92 -8.02
CA LEU A 292 -11.25 -18.32 -6.87
C LEU A 292 -10.36 -19.04 -5.86
N ILE A 293 -10.39 -18.55 -4.63
CA ILE A 293 -9.88 -19.25 -3.45
C ILE A 293 -11.01 -19.43 -2.45
N ASN A 294 -10.91 -20.43 -1.57
CA ASN A 294 -11.83 -20.51 -0.44
C ASN A 294 -11.30 -19.75 0.80
N ASP A 295 -12.11 -19.69 1.85
CA ASP A 295 -11.78 -19.12 3.17
C ASP A 295 -10.65 -19.85 3.91
N LYS A 296 -10.18 -20.99 3.40
CA LYS A 296 -8.96 -21.70 3.82
C LYS A 296 -7.74 -21.41 2.94
N HIS A 297 -7.87 -20.49 1.98
CA HIS A 297 -6.83 -20.09 1.01
C HIS A 297 -6.43 -21.18 0.01
N GLU A 298 -7.29 -22.18 -0.22
CA GLU A 298 -7.08 -23.20 -1.26
C GLU A 298 -7.54 -22.65 -2.62
N LEU A 299 -6.73 -22.82 -3.66
CA LEU A 299 -7.06 -22.39 -5.02
C LEU A 299 -8.02 -23.39 -5.67
N LEU A 300 -9.20 -22.89 -6.07
CA LEU A 300 -10.29 -23.68 -6.67
C LEU A 300 -10.32 -23.57 -8.20
N ALA A 301 -10.03 -22.39 -8.74
CA ALA A 301 -10.09 -22.11 -10.17
C ALA A 301 -9.42 -20.77 -10.52
N PHE A 302 -9.13 -20.59 -11.80
CA PHE A 302 -8.82 -19.28 -12.37
C PHE A 302 -9.47 -19.10 -13.74
N GLY A 303 -9.58 -17.85 -14.20
CA GLY A 303 -10.29 -17.49 -15.42
C GLY A 303 -11.80 -17.79 -15.38
N ALA A 304 -12.41 -17.81 -14.20
CA ALA A 304 -13.84 -18.04 -14.07
C ALA A 304 -14.63 -16.79 -14.50
N LYS A 305 -15.72 -16.99 -15.26
CA LYS A 305 -16.59 -15.87 -15.63
C LYS A 305 -17.66 -15.68 -14.57
N ILE A 306 -17.72 -14.49 -14.00
CA ILE A 306 -18.77 -14.11 -13.04
C ILE A 306 -20.07 -13.88 -13.80
N GLY A 307 -21.12 -14.57 -13.34
CA GLY A 307 -22.50 -14.37 -13.76
C GLY A 307 -23.34 -13.81 -12.61
N ARG A 308 -24.62 -13.55 -12.90
CA ARG A 308 -25.61 -13.23 -11.88
C ARG A 308 -26.33 -14.52 -11.50
N ALA A 309 -26.54 -14.75 -10.20
CA ALA A 309 -27.31 -15.88 -9.70
C ALA A 309 -28.74 -15.85 -10.26
N ALA A 310 -29.31 -17.02 -10.54
CA ALA A 310 -30.57 -17.15 -11.27
C ALA A 310 -31.75 -16.42 -10.59
N LYS A 311 -31.75 -16.35 -9.26
CA LYS A 311 -32.79 -15.69 -8.45
C LYS A 311 -32.44 -14.26 -8.03
N SER A 312 -31.30 -13.74 -8.47
CA SER A 312 -30.81 -12.43 -8.04
C SER A 312 -31.19 -11.31 -9.01
N SER A 313 -31.22 -10.08 -8.50
CA SER A 313 -31.41 -8.85 -9.26
C SER A 313 -30.06 -8.15 -9.53
N PRO A 314 -30.00 -7.25 -10.52
CA PRO A 314 -28.86 -6.33 -10.64
C PRO A 314 -28.60 -5.60 -9.32
N VAL A 315 -27.33 -5.41 -8.97
CA VAL A 315 -26.94 -4.49 -7.90
C VAL A 315 -27.05 -3.04 -8.41
N GLU A 316 -27.96 -2.28 -7.82
CA GLU A 316 -28.25 -0.89 -8.22
C GLU A 316 -27.42 0.13 -7.45
N GLU A 317 -27.11 -0.16 -6.18
CA GLU A 317 -26.41 0.75 -5.28
C GLU A 317 -25.35 0.00 -4.47
N ILE A 318 -24.21 0.66 -4.28
CA ILE A 318 -23.13 0.22 -3.42
C ILE A 318 -22.67 1.39 -2.55
N VAL A 319 -22.14 1.06 -1.38
CA VAL A 319 -21.48 2.02 -0.50
C VAL A 319 -19.99 2.01 -0.77
N VAL A 320 -19.38 3.18 -0.92
CA VAL A 320 -17.94 3.34 -1.16
C VAL A 320 -17.32 4.16 -0.05
N THR A 321 -16.19 3.66 0.46
CA THR A 321 -15.34 4.36 1.43
C THR A 321 -13.89 4.26 1.03
N GLU A 322 -13.12 5.26 1.42
CA GLU A 322 -11.67 5.29 1.31
C GLU A 322 -11.10 5.67 2.69
N PRO A 323 -10.01 5.03 3.18
CA PRO A 323 -9.46 5.29 4.51
C PRO A 323 -8.61 6.56 4.51
N ILE A 324 -9.21 7.70 4.17
CA ILE A 324 -8.56 9.00 4.12
C ILE A 324 -9.31 10.03 4.95
N VAL A 325 -8.56 10.93 5.57
CA VAL A 325 -9.09 11.95 6.46
C VAL A 325 -10.09 12.84 5.72
N GLY A 326 -11.29 13.00 6.29
CA GLY A 326 -12.34 13.85 5.73
C GLY A 326 -13.11 13.22 4.56
N CYS A 327 -12.88 11.94 4.24
CA CYS A 327 -13.69 11.24 3.25
C CYS A 327 -15.07 10.91 3.84
N SER A 328 -16.13 11.26 3.11
CA SER A 328 -17.49 10.84 3.42
C SER A 328 -17.84 9.57 2.68
N THR A 329 -18.57 8.68 3.34
CA THR A 329 -19.25 7.54 2.73
C THR A 329 -20.10 8.00 1.54
N ARG A 330 -20.00 7.30 0.41
CA ARG A 330 -20.75 7.61 -0.81
C ARG A 330 -21.61 6.42 -1.22
N VAL A 331 -22.89 6.66 -1.51
CA VAL A 331 -23.76 5.70 -2.18
C VAL A 331 -23.73 6.01 -3.67
N ILE A 332 -23.34 5.05 -4.50
CA ILE A 332 -23.25 5.20 -5.95
C ILE A 332 -23.76 3.95 -6.67
N HIS A 333 -24.10 4.10 -7.94
CA HIS A 333 -24.31 2.95 -8.82
C HIS A 333 -22.95 2.27 -9.11
N PRO A 334 -22.83 0.93 -9.05
CA PRO A 334 -21.54 0.23 -9.18
C PRO A 334 -20.77 0.51 -10.48
N ALA A 335 -21.47 0.83 -11.58
CA ALA A 335 -20.83 1.26 -12.83
C ALA A 335 -20.03 2.58 -12.72
N GLN A 336 -20.25 3.38 -11.68
CA GLN A 336 -19.49 4.60 -11.40
C GLN A 336 -18.22 4.34 -10.56
N ASN A 337 -18.08 3.15 -9.98
CA ASN A 337 -16.94 2.81 -9.12
C ASN A 337 -15.69 2.43 -9.92
N GLY A 338 -15.87 1.75 -11.06
CA GLY A 338 -14.78 1.28 -11.90
C GLY A 338 -15.25 0.55 -13.15
N GLY A 339 -14.33 -0.18 -13.78
CA GLY A 339 -14.61 -0.93 -15.02
C GLY A 339 -15.46 -2.20 -14.81
N THR A 340 -15.58 -3.01 -15.85
CA THR A 340 -16.39 -4.24 -15.88
C THR A 340 -16.06 -5.22 -14.75
N ARG A 341 -14.78 -5.33 -14.34
CA ARG A 341 -14.36 -6.17 -13.19
C ARG A 341 -14.96 -5.69 -11.86
N HIS A 342 -15.09 -4.37 -11.65
CA HIS A 342 -15.68 -3.82 -10.42
C HIS A 342 -17.18 -4.08 -10.38
N LEU A 343 -17.87 -3.91 -11.52
CA LEU A 343 -19.29 -4.23 -11.62
C LEU A 343 -19.55 -5.72 -11.36
N ALA A 344 -18.74 -6.61 -11.95
CA ALA A 344 -18.85 -8.04 -11.75
C ALA A 344 -18.58 -8.44 -10.28
N ALA A 345 -17.56 -7.87 -9.64
CA ALA A 345 -17.27 -8.10 -8.23
C ALA A 345 -18.42 -7.63 -7.32
N ALA A 346 -18.95 -6.42 -7.57
CA ALA A 346 -20.08 -5.90 -6.81
C ALA A 346 -21.31 -6.80 -6.95
N GLN A 347 -21.63 -7.25 -8.17
CA GLN A 347 -22.73 -8.19 -8.40
C GLN A 347 -22.50 -9.53 -7.69
N PHE A 348 -21.28 -10.07 -7.77
CA PHE A 348 -20.95 -11.34 -7.13
C PHE A 348 -21.16 -11.28 -5.61
N VAL A 349 -20.67 -10.24 -4.95
CA VAL A 349 -20.84 -10.05 -3.50
C VAL A 349 -22.29 -9.73 -3.12
N PHE A 350 -23.05 -9.07 -4.00
CA PHE A 350 -24.48 -8.87 -3.82
C PHE A 350 -25.25 -10.21 -3.81
N ASP A 351 -24.89 -11.11 -4.72
CA ASP A 351 -25.47 -12.45 -4.82
C ASP A 351 -24.99 -13.36 -3.67
N GLN A 352 -23.70 -13.30 -3.35
CA GLN A 352 -22.98 -14.18 -2.42
C GLN A 352 -22.48 -13.37 -1.22
N LYS A 353 -23.38 -13.15 -0.26
CA LYS A 353 -23.16 -12.18 0.84
C LYS A 353 -22.11 -12.62 1.87
N ASP A 354 -21.70 -13.88 1.87
CA ASP A 354 -20.63 -14.42 2.69
C ASP A 354 -19.27 -14.48 1.96
N ALA A 355 -19.19 -13.95 0.75
CA ALA A 355 -17.98 -13.89 -0.05
C ALA A 355 -17.28 -12.51 -0.01
N LEU A 356 -16.01 -12.51 -0.39
CA LEU A 356 -15.18 -11.32 -0.56
C LEU A 356 -14.70 -11.23 -2.01
N ALA A 357 -14.60 -10.03 -2.57
CA ALA A 357 -13.94 -9.83 -3.86
C ALA A 357 -12.85 -8.74 -3.77
N LEU A 358 -11.62 -9.09 -4.14
CA LEU A 358 -10.50 -8.17 -4.28
C LEU A 358 -10.34 -7.83 -5.75
N VAL A 359 -10.31 -6.54 -6.09
CA VAL A 359 -10.21 -6.08 -7.47
C VAL A 359 -9.04 -5.11 -7.60
N ALA A 360 -8.04 -5.53 -8.37
CA ALA A 360 -6.97 -4.66 -8.85
C ALA A 360 -7.40 -4.05 -10.19
N SER A 361 -7.36 -2.72 -10.28
CA SER A 361 -7.62 -1.98 -11.50
C SER A 361 -6.34 -1.75 -12.29
N GLN A 362 -6.45 -1.66 -13.62
CA GLN A 362 -5.31 -1.31 -14.47
C GLN A 362 -4.81 0.14 -14.22
N ASP A 363 -5.68 1.03 -13.73
CA ASP A 363 -5.33 2.41 -13.40
C ASP A 363 -4.72 2.58 -11.99
N GLY A 364 -4.46 1.47 -11.30
CA GLY A 364 -3.79 1.46 -9.99
C GLY A 364 -4.74 1.53 -8.79
N ARG A 365 -6.05 1.66 -8.99
CA ARG A 365 -7.03 1.53 -7.90
C ARG A 365 -7.14 0.09 -7.42
N PHE A 366 -7.30 -0.10 -6.12
CA PHE A 366 -7.55 -1.39 -5.51
C PHE A 366 -8.78 -1.31 -4.63
N THR A 367 -9.75 -2.19 -4.87
CA THR A 367 -11.03 -2.18 -4.16
C THR A 367 -11.33 -3.55 -3.59
N VAL A 368 -11.71 -3.59 -2.32
CA VAL A 368 -12.24 -4.78 -1.65
C VAL A 368 -13.75 -4.64 -1.53
N PHE A 369 -14.50 -5.60 -2.05
CA PHE A 369 -15.96 -5.65 -1.94
C PHE A 369 -16.39 -6.71 -0.93
N ALA A 370 -17.23 -6.32 0.01
CA ALA A 370 -17.86 -7.20 0.99
C ALA A 370 -19.33 -6.80 1.20
N TRP A 371 -20.16 -7.71 1.66
CA TRP A 371 -21.52 -7.35 2.10
C TRP A 371 -21.46 -6.73 3.50
N SER A 372 -22.05 -5.55 3.69
CA SER A 372 -22.22 -4.97 5.02
C SER A 372 -23.62 -5.28 5.56
N PRO A 373 -23.76 -6.04 6.66
CA PRO A 373 -25.04 -6.24 7.31
C PRO A 373 -25.61 -4.97 7.97
N VAL A 374 -24.77 -4.04 8.43
CA VAL A 374 -25.19 -2.76 9.05
C VAL A 374 -25.86 -1.85 8.04
N VAL A 375 -25.28 -1.72 6.83
CA VAL A 375 -25.83 -0.83 5.79
C VAL A 375 -26.80 -1.58 4.87
N GLY A 376 -26.75 -2.91 4.84
CA GLY A 376 -27.59 -3.74 3.98
C GLY A 376 -27.26 -3.60 2.49
N MET A 377 -25.99 -3.31 2.18
CA MET A 377 -25.50 -3.07 0.82
C MET A 377 -24.12 -3.69 0.62
N VAL A 378 -23.70 -3.84 -0.63
CA VAL A 378 -22.30 -4.12 -0.94
C VAL A 378 -21.47 -2.89 -0.60
N HIS A 379 -20.44 -3.09 0.22
CA HIS A 379 -19.47 -2.10 0.63
C HIS A 379 -18.18 -2.30 -0.16
N ALA A 380 -17.82 -1.30 -0.97
CA ALA A 380 -16.59 -1.23 -1.72
C ALA A 380 -15.58 -0.34 -0.98
N HIS A 381 -14.54 -0.95 -0.44
CA HIS A 381 -13.47 -0.29 0.28
C HIS A 381 -12.29 -0.04 -0.67
N GLN A 382 -12.08 1.22 -1.04
CA GLN A 382 -10.94 1.63 -1.86
C GLN A 382 -9.71 1.77 -0.96
N ILE A 383 -8.67 0.99 -1.24
CA ILE A 383 -7.50 0.84 -0.35
C ILE A 383 -6.17 0.96 -1.09
N ASP A 384 -6.15 1.47 -2.32
CA ASP A 384 -4.91 1.68 -3.06
C ASP A 384 -3.90 2.53 -2.27
N ILE A 385 -4.37 3.48 -1.46
CA ILE A 385 -3.51 4.29 -0.59
C ILE A 385 -2.69 3.46 0.41
N LEU A 386 -3.20 2.30 0.84
CA LEU A 386 -2.55 1.43 1.82
C LEU A 386 -1.55 0.44 1.18
N LEU A 387 -1.63 0.24 -0.14
CA LEU A 387 -0.87 -0.79 -0.87
C LEU A 387 0.35 -0.25 -1.62
N LEU A 388 0.52 1.08 -1.68
CA LEU A 388 1.59 1.76 -2.41
C LEU A 388 2.91 1.84 -1.66
#